data_AF-A0AAW7M145-F1
#
_entry.id   AF-A0AAW7M145-F1
#
_cell.length_a   1.000
_cell.length_b   1.000
_cell.length_c   1.000
_cell.angle_alpha   90.00
_cell.angle_beta   90.00
_cell.angle_gamma   90.00
#
_symmetry.space_group_name_H-M   'P 1'
#
loop_
_entity.id
_entity.type
_entity.pdbx_description
1 polymer ?
#
loop_
_entity_poly.entity_id
_entity_poly.type
_entity_poly.pdbx_seq_one_letter_code
_entity_poly.pdbx_strand_id
1 'polypeptide(L)'
;SKWNRHLRAQEKGDTRLWEVAVLFHLRDAFRSGDVWLAHSRRYGDLKQVLVPMIAAQENAKLAVPSNPQDWLADRKARLTIALKRLARAARNGTIPHGSIEDGTLRIDRLTADVPDGAEALILDLYRRMPSVRITDMLLEVDAALGFTDAFTHLRTGAPCRDRIGLLNVLLAEGLNLGLRKMAEATNTHDYWQLSRLARWHVESEAMNQALAIVVAAQGKLPMSRVWGMGTSASSDGQFFPTARHGE
;
A
#
# COMPACT_ATOMS: atom_id res chain seq x y z
N SER A 1 3.50 30.71 -7.46
CA SER A 1 2.23 30.01 -7.76
C SER A 1 2.04 29.93 -9.27
N LYS A 2 1.79 28.73 -9.83
CA LYS A 2 1.53 28.53 -11.27
C LYS A 2 0.34 29.36 -11.79
N TRP A 3 -0.62 29.68 -10.91
CA TRP A 3 -1.83 30.46 -11.22
C TRP A 3 -1.58 31.96 -11.42
N ASN A 4 -0.48 32.53 -10.91
CA ASN A 4 -0.27 33.98 -10.88
C ASN A 4 -0.17 34.60 -12.28
N ARG A 5 0.40 33.86 -13.25
CA ARG A 5 0.45 34.29 -14.66
C ARG A 5 -0.95 34.35 -15.29
N HIS A 6 -1.78 33.35 -15.00
CA HIS A 6 -3.14 33.26 -15.56
C HIS A 6 -4.10 34.27 -14.93
N LEU A 7 -3.99 34.50 -13.62
CA LEU A 7 -4.81 35.51 -12.91
C LEU A 7 -4.50 36.94 -13.37
N ARG A 8 -3.26 37.24 -13.77
CA ARG A 8 -2.88 38.55 -14.34
C ARG A 8 -3.39 38.77 -15.76
N ALA A 9 -3.68 37.70 -16.50
CA ALA A 9 -4.16 37.76 -17.87
C ALA A 9 -5.70 37.72 -17.96
N GLN A 10 -6.38 37.69 -16.82
CA GLN A 10 -7.84 37.57 -16.75
C GLN A 10 -8.53 38.89 -17.11
N GLU A 11 -9.63 38.81 -17.86
CA GLU A 11 -10.46 39.98 -18.16
C GLU A 11 -11.09 40.55 -16.87
N LYS A 12 -11.19 41.88 -16.81
CA LYS A 12 -11.80 42.58 -15.66
C LYS A 12 -13.27 42.18 -15.54
N GLY A 13 -13.61 41.50 -14.44
CA GLY A 13 -14.99 41.15 -14.07
C GLY A 13 -15.29 39.66 -14.09
N ASP A 14 -14.42 38.82 -14.65
CA ASP A 14 -14.52 37.37 -14.51
C ASP A 14 -13.86 36.91 -13.20
N THR A 15 -14.58 36.20 -12.34
CA THR A 15 -14.06 35.64 -11.07
C THR A 15 -13.80 34.13 -11.13
N ARG A 16 -14.20 33.45 -12.22
CA ARG A 16 -14.22 31.98 -12.29
C ARG A 16 -12.82 31.38 -12.16
N LEU A 17 -11.83 31.97 -12.82
CA LEU A 17 -10.45 31.49 -12.74
C LEU A 17 -9.87 31.66 -11.33
N TRP A 18 -10.21 32.76 -10.67
CA TRP A 18 -9.82 33.00 -9.28
C TRP A 18 -10.45 31.96 -8.35
N GLU A 19 -11.75 31.67 -8.50
CA GLU A 19 -12.45 30.64 -7.73
C GLU A 19 -11.80 29.25 -7.90
N VAL A 20 -11.51 28.85 -9.15
CA VAL A 20 -10.83 27.57 -9.42
C VAL A 20 -9.44 27.55 -8.79
N ALA A 21 -8.67 28.63 -8.90
CA ALA A 21 -7.35 28.71 -8.29
C ALA A 21 -7.43 28.56 -6.76
N VAL A 22 -8.39 29.24 -6.11
CA VAL A 22 -8.64 29.12 -4.66
C VAL A 22 -9.00 27.68 -4.28
N LEU A 23 -9.90 27.03 -5.02
CA LEU A 23 -10.29 25.64 -4.76
C LEU A 23 -9.13 24.66 -4.91
N PHE A 24 -8.24 24.89 -5.89
CA PHE A 24 -7.02 24.08 -6.05
C PHE A 24 -6.05 24.28 -4.88
N HIS A 25 -5.79 25.52 -4.46
CA HIS A 25 -4.93 25.79 -3.30
C HIS A 25 -5.54 25.23 -2.02
N LEU A 26 -6.85 25.34 -1.82
CA LEU A 26 -7.53 24.78 -0.66
C LEU A 26 -7.46 23.25 -0.65
N ARG A 27 -7.66 22.60 -1.80
CA ARG A 27 -7.51 21.15 -1.94
C ARG A 27 -6.08 20.72 -1.61
N ASP A 28 -5.08 21.43 -2.12
CA ASP A 28 -3.68 21.10 -1.89
C ASP A 28 -3.28 21.36 -0.42
N ALA A 29 -3.81 22.42 0.21
CA ALA A 29 -3.64 22.70 1.64
C ALA A 29 -4.28 21.64 2.55
N PHE A 30 -5.45 21.10 2.17
CA PHE A 30 -6.04 19.94 2.85
C PHE A 30 -5.19 18.67 2.69
N ARG A 31 -4.51 18.51 1.56
CA ARG A 31 -3.64 17.35 1.31
C ARG A 31 -2.31 17.44 2.04
N SER A 32 -1.74 18.64 2.18
CA SER A 32 -0.51 18.89 2.95
C SER A 32 -0.76 18.92 4.46
N GLY A 33 -2.01 19.14 4.89
CA GLY A 33 -2.38 19.31 6.29
C GLY A 33 -2.19 20.74 6.82
N ASP A 34 -1.96 21.72 5.94
CA ASP A 34 -1.87 23.14 6.30
C ASP A 34 -3.23 23.72 6.71
N VAL A 35 -4.32 23.16 6.17
CA VAL A 35 -5.70 23.46 6.53
C VAL A 35 -6.39 22.16 6.92
N TRP A 36 -7.23 22.21 7.96
CA TRP A 36 -7.97 21.05 8.44
C TRP A 36 -9.42 21.40 8.79
N LEU A 37 -10.26 20.37 8.83
CA LEU A 37 -11.67 20.42 9.22
C LEU A 37 -11.84 19.71 10.57
N ALA A 38 -12.38 20.40 11.56
CA ALA A 38 -12.47 19.94 12.95
C ALA A 38 -13.14 18.57 13.15
N HIS A 39 -14.04 18.18 12.26
CA HIS A 39 -14.79 16.92 12.34
C HIS A 39 -14.54 15.97 11.16
N SER A 40 -13.46 16.19 10.40
CA SER A 40 -13.07 15.27 9.32
C SER A 40 -12.05 14.26 9.82
N ARG A 41 -12.27 12.97 9.53
CA ARG A 41 -11.25 11.94 9.76
C ARG A 41 -10.12 12.00 8.73
N ARG A 42 -10.44 12.36 7.48
CA ARG A 42 -9.50 12.38 6.35
C ARG A 42 -8.71 13.68 6.26
N TYR A 43 -9.34 14.81 6.56
CA TYR A 43 -8.75 16.14 6.50
C TYR A 43 -8.77 16.81 7.89
N GLY A 44 -8.68 16.01 8.95
CA GLY A 44 -8.65 16.47 10.34
C GLY A 44 -7.29 17.01 10.75
N ASP A 45 -7.24 17.63 11.94
CA ASP A 45 -5.97 18.08 12.51
C ASP A 45 -5.07 16.86 12.77
N LEU A 46 -3.95 16.79 12.08
CA LEU A 46 -2.98 15.69 12.20
C LEU A 46 -2.53 15.50 13.65
N LYS A 47 -2.48 16.57 14.45
CA LYS A 47 -2.09 16.52 15.87
C LYS A 47 -2.99 15.62 16.71
N GLN A 48 -4.25 15.43 16.31
CA GLN A 48 -5.19 14.55 17.02
C GLN A 48 -4.88 13.07 16.83
N VAL A 49 -4.12 12.72 15.78
CA VAL A 49 -3.68 11.33 15.50
C VAL A 49 -2.29 11.05 16.09
N LEU A 50 -1.51 12.10 16.35
CA LEU A 50 -0.20 11.98 16.98
C LEU A 50 -0.33 11.67 18.48
N VAL A 51 0.69 11.02 19.03
CA VAL A 51 0.81 10.82 20.48
C VAL A 51 0.99 12.20 21.14
N PRO A 52 0.17 12.55 22.16
CA PRO A 52 0.33 13.80 22.88
C PRO A 52 1.74 13.92 23.48
N MET A 53 2.32 15.13 23.45
CA MET A 53 3.70 15.34 23.89
C MET A 53 3.94 14.93 25.35
N ILE A 54 2.95 15.16 26.23
CA ILE A 54 3.01 14.75 27.64
C ILE A 54 3.17 13.23 27.74
N ALA A 55 2.32 12.48 27.03
CA ALA A 55 2.40 11.02 27.00
C ALA A 55 3.72 10.53 26.38
N ALA A 56 4.27 11.24 25.38
CA ALA A 56 5.55 10.92 24.78
C ALA A 56 6.73 11.17 25.75
N GLN A 57 6.66 12.21 26.57
CA GLN A 57 7.69 12.55 27.57
C GLN A 57 7.69 11.60 28.77
N GLU A 58 6.51 11.15 29.21
CA GLU A 58 6.37 10.15 30.28
C GLU A 58 6.84 8.76 29.82
N ASN A 59 6.89 8.51 28.51
CA ASN A 59 7.33 7.25 27.93
C ASN A 59 8.86 7.27 27.69
N ALA A 60 9.64 6.88 28.70
CA ALA A 60 11.10 6.89 28.70
C ALA A 60 11.80 5.94 27.68
N LYS A 61 11.06 5.37 26.71
CA LYS A 61 11.54 4.36 25.75
C LYS A 61 11.65 4.85 24.30
N LEU A 62 11.56 6.16 24.06
CA LEU A 62 11.80 6.68 22.72
C LEU A 62 13.26 6.43 22.31
N ALA A 63 13.48 5.77 21.18
CA ALA A 63 14.82 5.53 20.62
C ALA A 63 15.48 6.80 20.04
N VAL A 64 14.86 7.97 20.22
CA VAL A 64 15.28 9.26 19.69
C VAL A 64 15.24 10.33 20.80
N PRO A 65 16.07 11.38 20.71
CA PRO A 65 16.03 12.50 21.65
C PRO A 65 14.65 13.18 21.69
N SER A 66 14.27 13.68 22.86
CA SER A 66 13.03 14.44 23.06
C SER A 66 13.02 15.80 22.35
N ASN A 67 14.20 16.39 22.14
CA ASN A 67 14.37 17.62 21.37
C ASN A 67 14.60 17.31 19.89
N PRO A 68 13.70 17.75 18.98
CA PRO A 68 13.84 17.52 17.55
C PRO A 68 15.12 18.11 16.95
N GLN A 69 15.62 19.24 17.48
CA GLN A 69 16.82 19.88 16.94
C GLN A 69 18.08 19.05 17.19
N ASP A 70 18.15 18.39 18.34
CA ASP A 70 19.28 17.51 18.68
C ASP A 70 19.30 16.29 17.76
N TRP A 71 18.14 15.70 17.48
CA TRP A 71 18.01 14.61 16.51
C TRP A 71 18.38 15.06 15.10
N LEU A 72 17.90 16.22 14.64
CA LEU A 72 18.23 16.75 13.31
C LEU A 72 19.72 17.06 13.17
N ALA A 73 20.34 17.63 14.21
CA ALA A 73 21.78 17.91 14.23
C ALA A 73 22.59 16.61 14.13
N ASP A 74 22.27 15.59 14.93
CA ASP A 74 22.90 14.26 14.86
C ASP A 74 22.74 13.63 13.47
N ARG A 75 21.53 13.63 12.88
CA ARG A 75 21.28 13.06 11.56
C ARG A 75 22.04 13.79 10.45
N LYS A 76 22.11 15.12 10.49
CA LYS A 76 22.91 15.93 9.56
C LYS A 76 24.40 15.62 9.67
N ALA A 77 24.92 15.48 10.90
CA ALA A 77 26.31 15.12 11.14
C ALA A 77 26.63 13.72 10.59
N ARG A 78 25.80 12.71 10.90
CA ARG A 78 25.94 11.34 10.37
C ARG A 78 25.87 11.30 8.85
N LEU A 79 24.93 12.02 8.25
CA LEU A 79 24.81 12.11 6.79
C LEU A 79 26.07 12.72 6.18
N THR A 80 26.58 13.81 6.76
CA THR A 80 27.81 14.45 6.28
C THR A 80 29.01 13.50 6.35
N ILE A 81 29.15 12.75 7.45
CA ILE A 81 30.21 11.73 7.60
C ILE A 81 30.04 10.62 6.57
N ALA A 82 28.82 10.11 6.39
CA ALA A 82 28.52 9.04 5.43
C ALA A 82 28.78 9.48 3.98
N LEU A 83 28.40 10.71 3.61
CA LEU A 83 28.67 11.28 2.28
C LEU A 83 30.17 11.46 2.04
N LYS A 84 30.94 11.93 3.04
CA LYS A 84 32.41 12.00 2.95
C LYS A 84 33.03 10.61 2.76
N ARG A 85 32.53 9.60 3.47
CA ARG A 85 32.98 8.20 3.32
C ARG A 85 32.66 7.66 1.93
N LEU A 86 31.44 7.88 1.44
CA LEU A 86 31.00 7.49 0.10
C LEU A 86 31.85 8.18 -0.98
N ALA A 87 32.10 9.48 -0.86
CA ALA A 87 32.92 10.22 -1.82
C ALA A 87 34.39 9.73 -1.85
N ARG A 88 34.93 9.24 -0.74
CA ARG A 88 36.25 8.59 -0.71
C ARG A 88 36.20 7.21 -1.37
N ALA A 89 35.19 6.40 -1.07
CA ALA A 89 35.00 5.08 -1.68
C ALA A 89 34.79 5.17 -3.19
N ALA A 90 33.98 6.12 -3.66
CA ALA A 90 33.73 6.38 -5.07
C ALA A 90 35.01 6.70 -5.84
N ARG A 91 35.84 7.62 -5.31
CA ARG A 91 37.13 7.99 -5.92
C ARG A 91 38.11 6.83 -6.02
N ASN A 92 38.05 5.90 -5.08
CA ASN A 92 38.96 4.76 -5.02
C ASN A 92 38.38 3.51 -5.69
N GLY A 93 37.15 3.56 -6.23
CA GLY A 93 36.45 2.39 -6.76
C GLY A 93 36.15 1.31 -5.71
N THR A 94 36.03 1.69 -4.43
CA THR A 94 35.85 0.76 -3.29
C THR A 94 34.49 0.86 -2.62
N ILE A 95 33.45 1.30 -3.34
CA ILE A 95 32.08 1.29 -2.82
C ILE A 95 31.68 -0.18 -2.61
N PRO A 96 31.31 -0.59 -1.38
CA PRO A 96 30.84 -1.96 -1.15
C PRO A 96 29.49 -2.16 -1.84
N HIS A 97 29.38 -3.26 -2.60
CA HIS A 97 28.15 -3.66 -3.27
C HIS A 97 27.54 -2.56 -4.17
N GLY A 98 28.37 -1.80 -4.88
CA GLY A 98 27.90 -0.77 -5.80
C GLY A 98 29.00 0.02 -6.50
N SER A 99 28.59 0.87 -7.43
CA SER A 99 29.46 1.75 -8.23
C SER A 99 28.77 3.09 -8.50
N ILE A 100 29.54 4.09 -8.92
CA ILE A 100 28.99 5.32 -9.52
C ILE A 100 29.46 5.36 -10.97
N GLU A 101 28.52 5.22 -11.90
CA GLU A 101 28.74 5.22 -13.35
C GLU A 101 27.96 6.37 -13.95
N ASP A 102 28.60 7.25 -14.73
CA ASP A 102 27.96 8.40 -15.38
C ASP A 102 27.11 9.28 -14.44
N GLY A 103 27.59 9.48 -13.21
CA GLY A 103 26.87 10.25 -12.19
C GLY A 103 25.68 9.52 -11.53
N THR A 104 25.45 8.26 -11.88
CA THR A 104 24.37 7.42 -11.35
C THR A 104 24.94 6.41 -10.34
N LEU A 105 24.37 6.40 -9.13
CA LEU A 105 24.68 5.36 -8.13
C LEU A 105 23.99 4.06 -8.52
N ARG A 106 24.78 3.01 -8.75
CA ARG A 106 24.32 1.64 -8.95
C ARG A 106 24.64 0.86 -7.68
N ILE A 107 23.62 0.21 -7.12
CA ILE A 107 23.78 -0.66 -5.97
C ILE A 107 23.54 -2.07 -6.48
N ASP A 108 24.40 -3.00 -6.10
CA ASP A 108 24.24 -4.40 -6.43
C ASP A 108 22.95 -4.91 -5.79
N ARG A 109 22.30 -5.83 -6.49
CA ARG A 109 21.13 -6.52 -5.93
C ARG A 109 21.59 -7.27 -4.68
N LEU A 110 20.88 -7.06 -3.57
CA LEU A 110 21.04 -7.90 -2.38
C LEU A 110 20.94 -9.37 -2.79
N THR A 111 22.02 -10.11 -2.60
CA THR A 111 22.01 -11.56 -2.74
C THR A 111 21.20 -12.14 -1.59
N ALA A 112 20.28 -13.05 -1.91
CA ALA A 112 19.51 -13.72 -0.88
C ALA A 112 20.45 -14.56 -0.01
N ASP A 113 20.39 -14.36 1.31
CA ASP A 113 21.12 -15.17 2.28
C ASP A 113 20.28 -16.41 2.62
N VAL A 114 20.21 -17.33 1.67
CA VAL A 114 19.41 -18.56 1.79
C VAL A 114 20.24 -19.63 2.48
N PRO A 115 19.79 -20.21 3.60
CA PRO A 115 20.52 -21.28 4.28
C PRO A 115 20.74 -22.51 3.39
N ASP A 116 21.87 -23.18 3.57
CA ASP A 116 22.17 -24.44 2.88
C ASP A 116 21.04 -25.46 3.09
N GLY A 117 20.58 -26.06 1.99
CA GLY A 117 19.50 -27.05 2.00
C GLY A 117 18.07 -26.50 2.02
N ALA A 118 17.87 -25.17 2.08
CA ALA A 118 16.53 -24.58 2.04
C ALA A 118 15.76 -24.93 0.76
N GLU A 119 16.43 -24.93 -0.40
CA GLU A 119 15.81 -25.32 -1.68
C GLU A 119 15.33 -26.78 -1.67
N ALA A 120 16.17 -27.69 -1.14
CA ALA A 120 15.82 -29.11 -1.02
C ALA A 120 14.61 -29.31 -0.10
N LEU A 121 14.55 -28.57 1.01
CA LEU A 121 13.41 -28.57 1.91
C LEU A 121 12.15 -28.03 1.24
N ILE A 122 12.25 -26.91 0.50
CA ILE A 122 11.11 -26.34 -0.25
C ILE A 122 10.56 -27.38 -1.25
N LEU A 123 11.44 -28.04 -2.01
CA LEU A 123 11.03 -29.07 -2.97
C LEU A 123 10.40 -30.31 -2.30
N ASP A 124 10.90 -30.71 -1.14
CA ASP A 124 10.28 -31.78 -0.34
C ASP A 124 8.90 -31.37 0.17
N LEU A 125 8.74 -30.15 0.69
CA LEU A 125 7.45 -29.62 1.13
C LEU A 125 6.43 -29.55 -0.02
N TYR A 126 6.81 -29.04 -1.19
CA TYR A 126 5.93 -29.00 -2.37
C TYR A 126 5.46 -30.40 -2.80
N ARG A 127 6.33 -31.42 -2.72
CA ARG A 127 5.97 -32.80 -3.04
C ARG A 127 4.98 -33.41 -2.04
N ARG A 128 4.97 -32.94 -0.80
CA ARG A 128 4.04 -33.41 0.26
C ARG A 128 2.69 -32.70 0.20
N MET A 129 2.60 -31.54 -0.44
CA MET A 129 1.34 -30.82 -0.54
C MET A 129 0.48 -31.38 -1.68
N PRO A 130 -0.84 -31.55 -1.45
CA PRO A 130 -1.75 -31.95 -2.52
C PRO A 130 -1.84 -30.85 -3.58
N SER A 131 -1.97 -31.25 -4.85
CA SER A 131 -2.33 -30.32 -5.91
C SER A 131 -3.83 -30.01 -5.81
N VAL A 132 -4.17 -28.75 -5.53
CA VAL A 132 -5.55 -28.27 -5.40
C VAL A 132 -5.78 -27.14 -6.39
N ARG A 133 -6.90 -27.16 -7.11
CA ARG A 133 -7.28 -26.05 -8.00
C ARG A 133 -7.60 -24.83 -7.15
N ILE A 134 -7.10 -23.66 -7.53
CA ILE A 134 -7.35 -22.42 -6.79
C ILE A 134 -8.84 -22.12 -6.62
N THR A 135 -9.67 -22.52 -7.60
CA THR A 135 -11.13 -22.37 -7.53
C THR A 135 -11.76 -23.22 -6.43
N ASP A 136 -11.26 -24.44 -6.22
CA ASP A 136 -11.75 -25.33 -5.16
C ASP A 136 -11.31 -24.82 -3.79
N MET A 137 -10.07 -24.33 -3.70
CA MET A 137 -9.56 -23.69 -2.49
C MET A 137 -10.38 -22.45 -2.11
N LEU A 138 -10.74 -21.61 -3.08
CA LEU A 138 -11.58 -20.42 -2.82
C LEU A 138 -12.97 -20.81 -2.30
N LEU A 139 -13.58 -21.86 -2.87
CA LEU A 139 -14.87 -22.38 -2.41
C LEU A 139 -14.78 -22.95 -0.99
N GLU A 140 -13.73 -23.70 -0.68
CA GLU A 140 -13.49 -24.26 0.66
C GLU A 140 -13.29 -23.15 1.70
N VAL A 141 -12.48 -22.15 1.37
CA VAL A 141 -12.24 -20.99 2.25
C VAL A 141 -13.51 -20.17 2.45
N ASP A 142 -14.31 -19.96 1.40
CA ASP A 142 -15.61 -19.29 1.54
C ASP A 142 -16.60 -20.11 2.39
N ALA A 143 -16.65 -21.43 2.20
CA ALA A 143 -17.49 -22.29 3.02
C ALA A 143 -17.09 -22.25 4.51
N ALA A 144 -15.80 -22.13 4.80
CA ALA A 144 -15.28 -22.05 6.16
C ALA A 144 -15.46 -20.67 6.81
N LEU A 145 -15.33 -19.58 6.04
CA LEU A 145 -15.23 -18.23 6.58
C LEU A 145 -16.41 -17.32 6.25
N GLY A 146 -17.18 -17.62 5.21
CA GLY A 146 -18.27 -16.77 4.71
C GLY A 146 -17.80 -15.41 4.20
N PHE A 147 -16.55 -15.29 3.72
CA PHE A 147 -16.01 -13.98 3.32
C PHE A 147 -16.78 -13.37 2.14
N THR A 148 -17.45 -14.18 1.32
CA THR A 148 -18.27 -13.68 0.20
C THR A 148 -19.52 -12.92 0.67
N ASP A 149 -19.96 -13.09 1.93
CA ASP A 149 -21.12 -12.38 2.46
C ASP A 149 -20.88 -10.86 2.60
N ALA A 150 -19.61 -10.43 2.59
CA ALA A 150 -19.25 -9.01 2.55
C ALA A 150 -19.64 -8.32 1.22
N PHE A 151 -19.82 -9.08 0.14
CA PHE A 151 -20.09 -8.56 -1.21
C PHE A 151 -21.59 -8.41 -1.46
N THR A 152 -22.20 -7.47 -0.74
CA THR A 152 -23.62 -7.15 -0.88
C THR A 152 -23.90 -6.25 -2.08
N HIS A 153 -25.14 -6.30 -2.58
CA HIS A 153 -25.58 -5.49 -3.71
C HIS A 153 -25.59 -4.01 -3.34
N LEU A 154 -24.85 -3.19 -4.08
CA LEU A 154 -24.57 -1.77 -3.84
C LEU A 154 -25.80 -0.94 -3.43
N ARG A 155 -26.95 -1.19 -4.06
CA ARG A 155 -28.19 -0.43 -3.79
C ARG A 155 -29.07 -1.00 -2.67
N THR A 156 -29.08 -2.32 -2.49
CA THR A 156 -30.10 -2.99 -1.67
C THR A 156 -29.52 -3.66 -0.42
N GLY A 157 -28.20 -3.80 -0.33
CA GLY A 157 -27.54 -4.56 0.72
C GLY A 157 -27.81 -6.06 0.67
N ALA A 158 -28.50 -6.56 -0.37
CA ALA A 158 -28.80 -7.98 -0.48
C ALA A 158 -27.52 -8.79 -0.78
N PRO A 159 -27.35 -9.99 -0.22
CA PRO A 159 -26.17 -10.81 -0.50
C PRO A 159 -26.11 -11.22 -1.97
N CYS A 160 -24.89 -11.41 -2.50
CA CYS A 160 -24.72 -11.99 -3.83
C CYS A 160 -25.20 -13.44 -3.83
N ARG A 161 -26.22 -13.74 -4.64
CA ARG A 161 -26.73 -15.12 -4.80
C ARG A 161 -25.80 -15.97 -5.66
N ASP A 162 -25.09 -15.34 -6.59
CA ASP A 162 -24.19 -16.00 -7.53
C ASP A 162 -22.77 -16.03 -6.95
N ARG A 163 -22.52 -17.01 -6.08
CA ARG A 163 -21.23 -17.17 -5.40
C ARG A 163 -20.11 -17.57 -6.37
N ILE A 164 -20.40 -18.43 -7.35
CA ILE A 164 -19.39 -18.88 -8.32
C ILE A 164 -18.96 -17.70 -9.21
N GLY A 165 -19.91 -16.93 -9.73
CA GLY A 165 -19.62 -15.74 -10.52
C GLY A 165 -18.82 -14.70 -9.72
N LEU A 166 -19.18 -14.49 -8.44
CA LEU A 166 -18.44 -13.59 -7.56
C LEU A 166 -16.98 -14.05 -7.36
N LEU A 167 -16.77 -15.34 -7.05
CA LEU A 167 -15.41 -15.88 -6.89
C LEU A 167 -14.58 -15.78 -8.18
N ASN A 168 -15.19 -15.94 -9.35
CA ASN A 168 -14.50 -15.71 -10.63
C ASN A 168 -14.09 -14.24 -10.80
N VAL A 169 -14.93 -13.28 -10.39
CA VAL A 169 -14.58 -11.85 -10.41
C VAL A 169 -13.38 -11.59 -9.48
N LEU A 170 -13.43 -12.09 -8.25
CA LEU A 170 -12.34 -11.89 -7.27
C LEU A 170 -11.03 -12.53 -7.74
N LEU A 171 -11.09 -13.73 -8.33
CA LEU A 171 -9.92 -14.39 -8.90
C LEU A 171 -9.35 -13.59 -10.09
N ALA A 172 -10.20 -12.98 -10.91
CA ALA A 172 -9.75 -12.18 -12.06
C ALA A 172 -9.01 -10.92 -11.63
N GLU A 173 -9.49 -10.26 -10.56
CA GLU A 173 -8.83 -9.10 -9.96
C GLU A 173 -7.54 -9.50 -9.24
N GLY A 174 -7.58 -10.57 -8.42
CA GLY A 174 -6.43 -11.06 -7.66
C GLY A 174 -5.27 -11.53 -8.54
N LEU A 175 -5.56 -12.08 -9.73
CA LEU A 175 -4.54 -12.49 -10.71
C LEU A 175 -4.20 -11.40 -11.74
N ASN A 176 -4.79 -10.20 -11.64
CA ASN A 176 -4.67 -9.14 -12.64
C ASN A 176 -4.95 -9.62 -14.08
N LEU A 177 -5.88 -10.57 -14.21
CA LEU A 177 -6.23 -11.23 -15.47
C LEU A 177 -7.28 -10.41 -16.26
N GLY A 178 -8.18 -9.75 -15.53
CA GLY A 178 -9.32 -9.02 -16.07
C GLY A 178 -10.50 -9.91 -16.46
N LEU A 179 -11.71 -9.35 -16.46
CA LEU A 179 -12.96 -10.10 -16.59
C LEU A 179 -13.15 -10.81 -17.94
N ARG A 180 -12.61 -10.25 -19.02
CA ARG A 180 -12.76 -10.84 -20.37
C ARG A 180 -11.99 -12.16 -20.49
N LYS A 181 -10.72 -12.17 -20.08
CA LYS A 181 -9.92 -13.40 -20.05
C LYS A 181 -10.45 -14.40 -19.03
N MET A 182 -11.01 -13.92 -17.90
CA MET A 182 -11.67 -14.81 -16.94
C MET A 182 -12.89 -15.49 -17.55
N ALA A 183 -13.72 -14.77 -18.32
CA ALA A 183 -14.86 -15.34 -19.03
C ALA A 183 -14.46 -16.41 -20.06
N GLU A 184 -13.28 -16.27 -20.68
CA GLU A 184 -12.72 -17.28 -21.59
C GLU A 184 -12.15 -18.50 -20.84
N ALA A 185 -11.68 -18.31 -19.61
CA ALA A 185 -11.09 -19.36 -18.78
C ALA A 185 -12.11 -20.16 -17.95
N THR A 186 -13.29 -19.59 -17.70
CA THR A 186 -14.38 -20.26 -16.99
C THR A 186 -15.41 -20.84 -17.96
N ASN A 187 -16.08 -21.92 -17.57
CA ASN A 187 -17.19 -22.51 -18.31
C ASN A 187 -18.57 -22.12 -17.72
N THR A 188 -18.60 -21.18 -16.77
CA THR A 188 -19.80 -20.86 -15.99
C THR A 188 -20.43 -19.50 -16.33
N HIS A 189 -19.62 -18.50 -16.73
CA HIS A 189 -20.07 -17.12 -16.89
C HIS A 189 -19.43 -16.45 -18.11
N ASP A 190 -20.23 -15.68 -18.83
CA ASP A 190 -19.74 -14.76 -19.85
C ASP A 190 -19.21 -13.44 -19.25
N TYR A 191 -18.59 -12.62 -20.09
CA TYR A 191 -18.05 -11.33 -19.69
C TYR A 191 -19.11 -10.38 -19.09
N TRP A 192 -20.32 -10.38 -19.63
CA TRP A 192 -21.37 -9.44 -19.20
C TRP A 192 -21.94 -9.82 -17.83
N GLN A 193 -22.07 -11.11 -17.56
CA GLN A 193 -22.44 -11.64 -16.25
C GLN A 193 -21.37 -11.27 -15.21
N LEU A 194 -20.10 -11.53 -15.48
CA LEU A 194 -19.00 -11.15 -14.58
C LEU A 194 -18.90 -9.64 -14.38
N SER A 195 -19.05 -8.84 -15.45
CA SER A 195 -19.03 -7.38 -15.37
C SER A 195 -20.19 -6.83 -14.53
N ARG A 196 -21.37 -7.45 -14.62
CA ARG A 196 -22.51 -7.08 -13.78
C ARG A 196 -22.23 -7.39 -12.31
N LEU A 197 -21.70 -8.56 -12.00
CA LEU A 197 -21.36 -8.93 -10.62
C LEU A 197 -20.32 -7.98 -10.03
N ALA A 198 -19.23 -7.73 -10.76
CA ALA A 198 -18.20 -6.78 -10.34
C ALA A 198 -18.80 -5.40 -10.01
N ARG A 199 -19.60 -4.84 -10.92
CA ARG A 199 -20.17 -3.48 -10.75
C ARG A 199 -21.18 -3.34 -9.61
N TRP A 200 -21.91 -4.41 -9.28
CA TRP A 200 -22.98 -4.31 -8.29
C TRP A 200 -22.58 -4.85 -6.92
N HIS A 201 -21.53 -5.66 -6.81
CA HIS A 201 -21.16 -6.34 -5.58
C HIS A 201 -19.72 -6.08 -5.13
N VAL A 202 -18.79 -5.75 -6.03
CA VAL A 202 -17.37 -5.61 -5.71
C VAL A 202 -17.01 -4.14 -5.56
N GLU A 203 -17.01 -3.70 -4.30
CA GLU A 203 -16.62 -2.34 -3.90
C GLU A 203 -15.41 -2.40 -2.97
N SER A 204 -14.70 -1.27 -2.86
CA SER A 204 -13.48 -1.19 -2.05
C SER A 204 -13.73 -1.55 -0.58
N GLU A 205 -14.90 -1.17 -0.05
CA GLU A 205 -15.31 -1.50 1.32
C GLU A 205 -15.57 -3.00 1.50
N ALA A 206 -16.29 -3.64 0.57
CA ALA A 206 -16.53 -5.08 0.59
C ALA A 206 -15.21 -5.87 0.53
N MET A 207 -14.27 -5.43 -0.32
CA MET A 207 -12.94 -6.05 -0.42
C MET A 207 -12.16 -5.93 0.89
N ASN A 208 -12.20 -4.77 1.56
CA ASN A 208 -11.55 -4.58 2.85
C ASN A 208 -12.17 -5.46 3.95
N GLN A 209 -13.49 -5.59 3.97
CA GLN A 209 -14.20 -6.43 4.94
C GLN A 209 -13.88 -7.91 4.71
N ALA A 210 -13.95 -8.39 3.46
CA ALA A 210 -13.59 -9.75 3.09
C ALA A 210 -12.12 -10.07 3.45
N LEU A 211 -11.20 -9.16 3.15
CA LEU A 211 -9.79 -9.30 3.52
C LEU A 211 -9.62 -9.38 5.04
N ALA A 212 -10.32 -8.55 5.81
CA ALA A 212 -10.26 -8.58 7.27
C ALA A 212 -10.74 -9.93 7.84
N ILE A 213 -11.80 -10.51 7.26
CA ILE A 213 -12.29 -11.85 7.64
C ILE A 213 -11.21 -12.91 7.40
N VAL A 214 -10.60 -12.91 6.21
CA VAL A 214 -9.56 -13.88 5.83
C VAL A 214 -8.31 -13.71 6.71
N VAL A 215 -7.84 -12.49 6.92
CA VAL A 215 -6.66 -12.19 7.76
C VAL A 215 -6.91 -12.60 9.21
N ALA A 216 -8.10 -12.32 9.75
CA ALA A 216 -8.45 -12.74 11.11
C ALA A 216 -8.47 -14.27 11.27
N ALA A 217 -8.90 -15.00 10.23
CA ALA A 217 -8.85 -16.45 10.22
C ALA A 217 -7.42 -16.99 10.12
N GLN A 218 -6.60 -16.43 9.23
CA GLN A 218 -5.17 -16.78 9.10
C GLN A 218 -4.42 -16.57 10.41
N GLY A 219 -4.70 -15.46 11.13
CA GLY A 219 -4.10 -15.18 12.43
C GLY A 219 -4.36 -16.25 13.49
N LYS A 220 -5.45 -17.03 13.37
CA LYS A 220 -5.80 -18.12 14.31
C LYS A 220 -5.12 -19.45 13.99
N LEU A 221 -4.50 -19.61 12.81
CA LEU A 221 -3.83 -20.85 12.43
C LEU A 221 -2.55 -21.06 13.25
N PRO A 222 -2.18 -22.30 13.65
CA PRO A 222 -0.97 -22.54 14.45
C PRO A 222 0.31 -21.96 13.82
N MET A 223 0.40 -21.97 12.49
CA MET A 223 1.55 -21.48 11.75
C MET A 223 1.74 -19.95 11.88
N SER A 224 0.69 -19.19 12.17
CA SER A 224 0.80 -17.73 12.36
C SER A 224 1.78 -17.40 13.50
N ARG A 225 1.83 -18.23 14.55
CA ARG A 225 2.73 -18.08 15.69
C ARG A 225 4.20 -18.23 15.31
N VAL A 226 4.50 -18.98 14.25
CA VAL A 226 5.87 -19.21 13.76
C VAL A 226 6.36 -17.99 12.98
N TRP A 227 5.49 -17.34 12.19
CA TRP A 227 5.84 -16.12 11.44
C TRP A 227 5.89 -14.85 12.30
N GLY A 228 5.42 -14.91 13.55
CA GLY A 228 5.62 -13.88 14.55
C GLY A 228 4.33 -13.51 15.29
N MET A 229 4.48 -12.89 16.47
CA MET A 229 3.36 -12.50 17.34
C MET A 229 2.65 -11.21 16.89
N GLY A 230 2.86 -10.78 15.64
CA GLY A 230 2.35 -9.48 15.14
C GLY A 230 3.02 -8.26 15.76
N THR A 231 4.13 -8.44 16.49
CA THR A 231 4.88 -7.35 17.16
C THR A 231 5.84 -6.62 16.23
N SER A 232 6.09 -7.16 15.05
CA SER A 232 6.88 -6.56 13.98
C SER A 232 6.17 -6.78 12.66
N ALA A 233 5.99 -5.72 11.88
CA ALA A 233 5.53 -5.80 10.51
C ALA A 233 6.67 -5.38 9.59
N SER A 234 6.98 -6.20 8.58
CA SER A 234 7.79 -5.75 7.44
C SER A 234 6.85 -4.99 6.51
N SER A 235 6.64 -3.71 6.79
CA SER A 235 6.03 -2.83 5.79
C SER A 235 7.11 -2.56 4.77
N ASP A 236 6.98 -3.14 3.58
CA ASP A 236 7.76 -2.67 2.44
C ASP A 236 7.53 -1.16 2.35
N GLY A 237 8.63 -0.40 2.34
CA GLY A 237 8.59 1.05 2.44
C GLY A 237 7.64 1.60 1.38
N GLN A 238 6.75 2.51 1.80
CA GLN A 238 5.87 3.24 0.90
C GLN A 238 6.72 3.82 -0.23
N PHE A 239 6.45 3.41 -1.48
CA PHE A 239 7.16 3.93 -2.65
C PHE A 239 6.84 5.43 -2.73
N PHE A 240 7.76 6.28 -2.27
CA PHE A 240 7.69 7.72 -2.50
C PHE A 240 8.24 7.97 -3.92
N PRO A 241 7.41 8.30 -4.92
CA PRO A 241 7.94 8.71 -6.21
C PRO A 241 8.73 10.01 -6.02
N THR A 242 10.06 9.92 -6.07
CA THR A 242 10.96 11.08 -5.89
C THR A 242 11.14 11.93 -7.15
N ALA A 243 10.54 11.56 -8.28
CA ALA A 243 10.37 12.45 -9.42
C ALA A 243 9.26 11.91 -10.35
N ARG A 244 8.08 12.53 -10.33
CA ARG A 244 7.28 12.61 -11.56
C ARG A 244 7.86 13.76 -12.35
N HIS A 245 8.55 13.45 -13.45
CA HIS A 245 8.67 14.43 -14.53
C HIS A 245 7.24 14.82 -14.90
N GLY A 246 6.86 16.04 -14.54
CA GLY A 246 5.72 16.69 -15.12
C GLY A 246 6.06 16.98 -16.58
N GLU A 247 5.10 16.70 -17.45
CA GLU A 247 5.02 17.36 -18.77
C GLU A 247 5.15 18.89 -18.63
#